data_AF-A0A7J8LLE3-F1
#
_entry.id   AF-A0A7J8LLE3-F1
#
_cell.length_a   1.000
_cell.length_b   1.000
_cell.length_c   1.000
_cell.angle_alpha   90.00
_cell.angle_beta   90.00
_cell.angle_gamma   90.00
#
_symmetry.space_group_name_H-M   'P 1'
#
loop_
_entity.id
_entity.type
_entity.pdbx_description
1 polymer ?
#
loop_
_entity_poly.entity_id
_entity_poly.type
_entity_poly.pdbx_seq_one_letter_code
_entity_poly.pdbx_strand_id
1 'polypeptide(L)'
;MLEEITTNARQIQEQLLGEILCKNAETEYLRGFLHGQTDKQLFKKNVPIVTYDHIKPYIDRIANGKASSDILLVEPLIGFSLRYGFS
;
A
#
# COMPACT_ATOMS: atom_id res chain seq x y z
N MET A 1 25.31 2.30 -10.60
CA MET A 1 23.88 2.66 -10.81
C MET A 1 22.97 1.51 -11.24
N LEU A 2 23.30 0.62 -12.20
CA LEU A 2 22.50 -0.63 -12.38
C LEU A 2 22.98 -1.76 -11.44
N GLU A 3 24.30 -1.94 -11.33
CA GLU A 3 24.90 -2.99 -10.48
C GLU A 3 24.62 -2.82 -8.98
N GLU A 4 24.48 -1.58 -8.49
CA GLU A 4 24.17 -1.32 -7.08
C GLU A 4 22.74 -1.74 -6.72
N ILE A 5 21.78 -1.58 -7.65
CA ILE A 5 20.39 -1.98 -7.44
C ILE A 5 20.26 -3.50 -7.45
N THR A 6 21.01 -4.19 -8.32
CA THR A 6 20.97 -5.65 -8.42
C THR A 6 21.77 -6.34 -7.31
N THR A 7 22.85 -5.73 -6.82
CA THR A 7 23.68 -6.28 -5.73
C THR A 7 23.02 -6.08 -4.36
N ASN A 8 22.37 -4.92 -4.14
CA ASN A 8 21.75 -4.57 -2.86
C ASN A 8 20.22 -4.72 -2.84
N ALA A 9 19.67 -5.48 -3.80
CA ALA A 9 18.22 -5.60 -4.01
C ALA A 9 17.46 -5.93 -2.72
N ARG A 10 18.00 -6.83 -1.88
CA ARG A 10 17.36 -7.19 -0.60
C ARG A 10 17.25 -6.00 0.34
N GLN A 11 18.35 -5.29 0.56
CA GLN A 11 18.37 -4.14 1.48
C GLN A 11 17.45 -3.03 0.98
N ILE A 12 17.46 -2.76 -0.33
CA ILE A 12 16.60 -1.75 -0.96
C ILE A 12 15.13 -2.12 -0.78
N GLN A 13 14.74 -3.38 -1.03
CA GLN A 13 13.37 -3.85 -0.83
C GLN A 13 12.94 -3.76 0.64
N GLU A 14 13.83 -4.13 1.56
CA GLU A 14 13.56 -4.07 3.00
C GLU A 14 13.40 -2.63 3.51
N GLN A 15 14.16 -1.68 2.96
CA GLN A 15 14.04 -0.27 3.29
C GLN A 15 12.75 0.32 2.71
N LEU A 16 12.47 0.06 1.42
CA LEU A 16 11.28 0.55 0.74
C LEU A 16 9.99 0.08 1.43
N LEU A 17 9.92 -1.19 1.84
CA LEU A 17 8.76 -1.69 2.60
C LEU A 17 8.60 -0.93 3.93
N GLY A 18 9.70 -0.67 4.64
CA GLY A 18 9.67 0.10 5.88
C GLY A 18 9.13 1.52 5.66
N GLU A 19 9.58 2.20 4.61
CA GLU A 19 9.11 3.54 4.24
C GLU A 19 7.61 3.55 3.90
N ILE A 20 7.14 2.58 3.12
CA ILE A 20 5.72 2.43 2.77
C ILE A 20 4.87 2.23 4.03
N LEU A 21 5.30 1.35 4.93
CA LEU A 21 4.57 1.06 6.17
C LEU A 21 4.54 2.27 7.10
N CYS A 22 5.69 2.92 7.34
CA CYS A 22 5.76 4.13 8.16
C CYS A 22 4.86 5.26 7.63
N LYS A 23 4.87 5.47 6.32
CA LYS A 23 4.10 6.54 5.68
C LYS A 23 2.59 6.31 5.75
N ASN A 24 2.15 5.06 5.62
CA ASN A 24 0.73 4.72 5.47
C ASN A 24 0.14 3.99 6.69
N ALA A 25 0.85 3.93 7.82
CA ALA A 25 0.46 3.15 9.00
C ALA A 25 -0.95 3.46 9.51
N GLU A 26 -1.35 4.74 9.42
CA GLU A 26 -2.64 5.24 9.90
C GLU A 26 -3.75 5.18 8.84
N THR A 27 -3.44 4.74 7.62
CA THR A 27 -4.46 4.58 6.59
C THR A 27 -5.49 3.52 6.99
N GLU A 28 -6.75 3.71 6.60
CA GLU A 28 -7.84 2.80 6.97
C GLU A 28 -7.49 1.33 6.69
N TYR A 29 -6.90 1.07 5.52
CA TYR A 29 -6.51 -0.27 5.11
C TYR A 29 -5.44 -0.87 6.02
N LEU A 30 -4.28 -0.22 6.18
CA LEU A 30 -3.19 -0.79 6.98
C LEU A 30 -3.53 -0.81 8.47
N ARG A 31 -4.24 0.19 8.97
CA ARG A 31 -4.68 0.25 10.37
C ARG A 31 -5.61 -0.90 10.74
N GLY A 32 -6.41 -1.41 9.79
CA GLY A 32 -7.26 -2.58 9.98
C GLY A 32 -6.50 -3.87 10.29
N PHE A 33 -5.24 -4.00 9.83
CA PHE A 33 -4.43 -5.21 10.01
C PHE A 33 -3.23 -5.03 10.95
N LEU A 34 -2.70 -3.82 11.03
CA LEU A 34 -1.46 -3.51 11.75
C LEU A 34 -1.65 -2.58 12.93
N HIS A 35 -2.81 -1.91 13.05
CA HIS A 35 -3.12 -1.01 14.16
C HIS A 35 -2.01 0.05 14.40
N GLY A 36 -1.50 0.65 13.31
CA GLY A 36 -0.42 1.66 13.36
C GLY A 36 1.00 1.09 13.47
N GLN A 37 1.16 -0.23 13.58
CA GLN A 37 2.48 -0.87 13.61
C GLN A 37 3.12 -0.94 12.22
N THR A 38 4.44 -0.82 12.16
CA THR A 38 5.22 -0.78 10.91
C THR A 38 6.21 -1.93 10.79
N ASP A 39 6.10 -2.92 11.68
CA ASP A 39 6.97 -4.09 11.70
C ASP A 39 6.72 -5.00 10.49
N LYS A 40 7.82 -5.43 9.85
CA LYS A 40 7.77 -6.21 8.61
C LYS A 40 7.26 -7.64 8.84
N GLN A 41 7.51 -8.23 10.01
CA GLN A 41 7.01 -9.57 10.32
C GLN A 41 5.51 -9.53 10.60
N LEU A 42 5.04 -8.49 11.28
CA LEU A 42 3.60 -8.24 11.45
C LEU A 42 2.92 -7.99 10.11
N PHE A 43 3.53 -7.21 9.22
CA PHE A 43 3.03 -7.05 7.84
C PHE A 43 2.84 -8.40 7.15
N LYS A 44 3.89 -9.25 7.11
CA LYS A 44 3.83 -10.56 6.47
C LYS A 44 2.80 -11.51 7.10
N LYS A 45 2.55 -11.37 8.41
CA LYS A 45 1.64 -12.25 9.15
C LYS A 45 0.18 -11.80 9.04
N ASN A 46 -0.07 -10.49 9.06
CA ASN A 46 -1.40 -9.93 9.29
C ASN A 46 -2.04 -9.33 8.03
N VAL A 47 -1.23 -8.85 7.07
CA VAL A 47 -1.77 -8.25 5.84
C VAL A 47 -1.99 -9.35 4.80
N PRO A 48 -3.24 -9.58 4.34
CA PRO A 48 -3.54 -10.65 3.40
C PRO A 48 -3.00 -10.34 2.00
N ILE A 49 -2.71 -11.40 1.24
CA ILE A 49 -2.53 -11.32 -0.20
C ILE A 49 -3.93 -11.19 -0.82
N VAL A 50 -4.15 -10.13 -1.60
CA VAL A 50 -5.47 -9.74 -2.10
C VAL A 50 -5.53 -9.62 -3.61
N THR A 51 -6.72 -9.82 -4.18
CA THR A 51 -7.06 -9.51 -5.57
C THR A 51 -7.70 -8.13 -5.69
N TYR A 52 -7.96 -7.67 -6.92
CA TYR A 52 -8.62 -6.38 -7.17
C TYR A 52 -10.00 -6.27 -6.47
N ASP A 53 -10.79 -7.34 -6.47
CA ASP A 53 -12.15 -7.33 -5.88
C ASP A 53 -12.17 -6.95 -4.40
N HIS A 54 -11.14 -7.33 -3.66
CA HIS A 54 -10.99 -7.00 -2.25
C HIS A 54 -10.67 -5.51 -2.04
N ILE A 55 -9.99 -4.88 -3.00
CA ILE A 55 -9.56 -3.48 -2.93
C ILE A 55 -10.57 -2.52 -3.60
N LYS A 56 -11.37 -3.02 -4.54
CA LYS A 56 -12.35 -2.24 -5.31
C LYS A 56 -13.27 -1.38 -4.44
N PRO A 57 -13.81 -1.84 -3.29
CA PRO A 57 -14.68 -1.00 -2.46
C PRO A 57 -13.98 0.27 -1.93
N TYR A 58 -12.69 0.19 -1.63
CA TYR A 58 -11.89 1.35 -1.22
C TYR A 58 -11.67 2.32 -2.39
N ILE A 59 -11.37 1.79 -3.58
CA ILE A 59 -11.20 2.58 -4.81
C ILE A 59 -12.50 3.30 -5.17
N ASP A 60 -13.64 2.61 -5.15
CA ASP A 60 -14.95 3.19 -5.44
C ASP A 60 -15.28 4.33 -4.46
N ARG A 61 -14.96 4.16 -3.16
CA ARG A 61 -15.16 5.21 -2.15
C ARG A 61 -14.32 6.45 -2.43
N ILE A 62 -13.06 6.27 -2.84
CA ILE A 62 -12.17 7.38 -3.20
C ILE A 62 -12.70 8.09 -4.47
N ALA A 63 -13.08 7.33 -5.50
CA ALA A 63 -13.57 7.86 -6.77
C ALA A 63 -14.89 8.65 -6.62
N ASN A 64 -15.75 8.23 -5.68
CA ASN A 64 -17.01 8.93 -5.40
C ASN A 64 -16.86 10.19 -4.52
N GLY A 65 -15.63 10.60 -4.19
CA GLY A 65 -15.37 11.81 -3.39
C GLY A 65 -15.88 11.73 -1.95
N LYS A 66 -16.21 10.52 -1.45
CA LYS A 66 -16.75 10.30 -0.11
C LYS A 66 -15.67 10.25 0.98
N ALA A 67 -14.41 10.43 0.62
CA ALA A 67 -13.28 10.21 1.51
C ALA A 67 -12.59 11.54 1.86
N SER A 68 -12.70 11.93 3.13
CA SER A 68 -11.59 12.58 3.82
C SER A 68 -10.38 11.64 3.76
N SER A 69 -9.24 12.22 3.44
CA SER A 69 -7.89 11.64 3.35
C SER A 69 -7.63 10.36 4.15
N ASP A 70 -6.80 9.49 3.56
CA ASP A 70 -6.10 8.35 4.19
C ASP A 70 -6.81 6.98 4.17
N ILE A 71 -7.57 6.63 3.11
CA ILE A 71 -8.12 5.27 2.96
C ILE A 71 -7.02 4.24 2.61
N LEU A 72 -6.32 4.46 1.49
CA LEU A 72 -5.24 3.59 0.99
C LEU A 72 -3.88 4.27 1.01
N LEU A 73 -3.87 5.60 0.95
CA LEU A 73 -2.70 6.43 0.72
C LEU A 73 -2.83 7.67 1.60
N VAL A 74 -1.74 8.05 2.27
CA VAL A 74 -1.66 9.35 2.97
C VAL A 74 -1.46 10.52 2.02
N GLU A 75 -0.85 10.25 0.86
CA GLU A 75 -0.59 11.28 -0.14
C GLU A 75 -1.81 11.56 -1.01
N PRO A 76 -1.94 12.79 -1.54
CA PRO A 76 -3.01 13.14 -2.45
C PRO A 76 -3.06 12.21 -3.66
N LEU A 77 -4.23 11.64 -3.93
CA LEU A 77 -4.46 10.88 -5.15
C LEU A 77 -4.44 11.83 -6.36
N ILE A 78 -3.52 11.58 -7.29
CA ILE A 78 -3.30 12.40 -8.49
C ILE A 78 -4.06 11.89 -9.72
N GLY A 79 -4.50 10.63 -9.74
CA GLY A 79 -5.27 10.06 -10.83
C GLY A 79 -5.41 8.54 -10.73
N PHE A 80 -6.27 7.99 -11.59
CA PHE A 80 -6.44 6.55 -11.76
C PHE A 80 -5.84 6.09 -13.10
N SER A 81 -5.13 4.96 -13.08
CA SER A 81 -4.62 4.32 -14.29
C SER A 81 -5.42 3.05 -14.58
N LEU A 82 -5.96 2.95 -15.79
CA LEU A 82 -6.70 1.78 -16.24
C LEU A 82 -5.73 0.74 -16.80
N ARG A 83 -5.88 -0.51 -16.35
CA ARG A 83 -5.16 -1.64 -16.96
C ARG A 83 -6.03 -2.32 -18.01
N TYR A 84 -5.41 -2.76 -19.10
CA TYR A 84 -6.05 -3.65 -20.07
C TYR A 84 -6.06 -5.08 -19.50
N GLY A 85 -7.07 -5.39 -18.69
CA GLY A 85 -7.31 -6.70 -18.12
C GLY A 85 -8.67 -6.70 -17.42
N PHE A 86 -9.53 -7.67 -17.75
CA PHE A 86 -10.81 -7.82 -17.06
C PHE A 86 -10.54 -8.44 -15.69
N SER A 87 -10.90 -7.71 -14.63
CA SER A 87 -10.97 -8.23 -13.25
C SER A 87 -12.41 -8.62 -12.98
#